data_AF-A0A1B6LIB5-F1
#
_entry.id   AF-A0A1B6LIB5-F1
#
_cell.length_a   1.000
_cell.length_b   1.000
_cell.length_c   1.000
_cell.angle_alpha   90.00
_cell.angle_beta   90.00
_cell.angle_gamma   90.00
#
_symmetry.space_group_name_H-M   'P 1'
#
loop_
_entity.id
_entity.type
_entity.pdbx_description
1 polymer ?
#
loop_
_entity_poly.entity_id
_entity_poly.type
_entity_poly.pdbx_seq_one_letter_code
_entity_poly.pdbx_strand_id
1 'polypeptide(L)'
;MAPNYKLTYFDFKAVAEPIRYLLSYLDEEFEDVRIKLDEWEDSTTKSKATSVAYGKLPMLEVDGKVLTQSVAICRFLGKKAGLMGADDWENVQIDIIADTIADIRLHIPKIYFEPTEDLRKSKMDAFINETIPYYFEKFDAQVKENGGY
;
A
#
# COMPACT_ATOMS: atom_id res chain seq x y z
N MET A 1 -15.80 23.36 0.82
CA MET A 1 -16.57 22.13 1.09
C MET A 1 -15.63 21.18 1.80
N ALA A 2 -16.12 20.29 2.68
CA ALA A 2 -15.22 19.32 3.32
C ALA A 2 -14.61 18.42 2.22
N PRO A 3 -13.32 18.02 2.32
CA PRO A 3 -12.70 17.19 1.31
C PRO A 3 -13.50 15.88 1.12
N ASN A 4 -13.67 15.47 -0.14
CA ASN A 4 -14.41 14.25 -0.49
C ASN A 4 -13.69 12.98 -0.03
N TYR A 5 -12.41 13.09 0.31
CA TYR A 5 -11.54 11.99 0.71
C TYR A 5 -10.98 12.20 2.12
N LYS A 6 -11.01 11.14 2.93
CA LYS A 6 -10.31 11.07 4.22
C LYS A 6 -9.50 9.78 4.29
N LEU A 7 -8.18 9.91 4.33
CA LEU A 7 -7.26 8.78 4.46
C LEU A 7 -6.84 8.66 5.91
N THR A 8 -7.16 7.53 6.54
CA THR A 8 -6.69 7.21 7.89
C THR A 8 -5.61 6.13 7.84
N TYR A 9 -4.41 6.45 8.33
CA TYR A 9 -3.30 5.53 8.44
C TYR A 9 -2.39 5.86 9.62
N PHE A 10 -1.39 5.01 9.89
CA PHE A 10 -0.36 5.33 10.87
C PHE A 10 0.51 6.52 10.40
N ASP A 11 1.18 7.18 11.34
CA ASP A 11 2.09 8.30 11.06
C ASP A 11 3.44 7.85 10.47
N PHE A 12 3.36 7.13 9.36
CA PHE A 12 4.46 6.78 8.47
C PHE A 12 3.91 6.48 7.06
N LYS A 13 4.82 6.21 6.12
CA LYS A 13 4.49 6.02 4.70
C LYS A 13 3.79 4.67 4.45
N ALA A 14 4.59 3.60 4.46
CA ALA A 14 4.22 2.21 4.20
C ALA A 14 3.11 2.06 3.14
N VAL A 15 2.04 1.29 3.42
CA VAL A 15 1.04 0.93 2.42
C VAL A 15 0.03 2.04 2.09
N ALA A 16 0.04 3.16 2.83
CA ALA A 16 -0.82 4.30 2.53
C ALA A 16 -0.15 5.33 1.62
N GLU A 17 1.17 5.28 1.47
CA GLU A 17 1.88 6.25 0.63
C GLU A 17 1.46 6.21 -0.84
N PRO A 18 1.27 5.04 -1.48
CA PRO A 18 0.76 4.99 -2.84
C PRO A 18 -0.65 5.61 -2.98
N ILE A 19 -1.46 5.54 -1.93
CA ILE A 19 -2.79 6.17 -1.89
C ILE A 19 -2.63 7.69 -1.86
N ARG A 20 -1.72 8.22 -1.03
CA ARG A 20 -1.39 9.66 -1.00
C ARG A 20 -0.90 10.15 -2.35
N TYR A 21 -0.01 9.39 -3.00
CA TYR A 21 0.49 9.73 -4.35
C TYR A 21 -0.65 9.82 -5.37
N LEU A 22 -1.58 8.87 -5.36
CA LEU A 22 -2.72 8.87 -6.28
C LEU A 22 -3.69 10.02 -6.02
N LEU A 23 -3.98 10.35 -4.76
CA LEU A 23 -4.80 11.51 -4.40
C LEU A 23 -4.13 12.82 -4.84
N SER A 24 -2.82 12.97 -4.62
CA SER A 24 -2.07 14.12 -5.11
C SER A 24 -1.98 14.17 -6.64
N TYR A 25 -1.84 13.04 -7.32
CA TYR A 25 -1.83 12.96 -8.79
C TYR A 25 -3.17 13.41 -9.38
N LEU A 26 -4.27 13.09 -8.70
CA LEU A 26 -5.62 13.51 -9.07
C LEU A 26 -5.94 14.98 -8.73
N ASP A 27 -5.02 15.69 -8.05
CA ASP A 27 -5.24 17.03 -7.49
C ASP A 27 -6.48 17.09 -6.54
N GLU A 28 -6.72 15.99 -5.82
CA GLU A 28 -7.84 15.88 -4.88
C GLU A 28 -7.40 16.33 -3.48
N GLU A 29 -8.10 17.31 -2.91
CA GLU A 29 -7.95 17.63 -1.49
C GLU A 29 -8.45 16.47 -0.61
N PHE A 30 -7.64 16.08 0.38
CA PHE A 30 -7.98 15.01 1.31
C PHE A 30 -7.52 15.31 2.74
N GLU A 31 -8.27 14.80 3.72
CA GLU A 31 -7.84 14.79 5.12
C GLU A 31 -6.89 13.60 5.36
N ASP A 32 -5.61 13.86 5.66
CA ASP A 32 -4.60 12.84 6.01
C ASP A 32 -4.57 12.63 7.53
N VAL A 33 -5.41 11.73 8.03
CA VAL A 33 -5.48 11.39 9.46
C VAL A 33 -4.38 10.40 9.79
N ARG A 34 -3.40 10.88 10.57
CA ARG A 34 -2.22 10.13 11.01
C ARG A 34 -2.36 9.71 12.47
N ILE A 35 -2.32 8.41 12.71
CA ILE A 35 -2.40 7.81 14.04
C ILE A 35 -1.00 7.38 14.48
N LYS A 36 -0.56 7.76 15.68
CA LYS A 36 0.69 7.21 16.21
C LYS A 36 0.50 5.76 16.66
N LEU A 37 1.56 4.96 16.58
CA LEU A 37 1.49 3.54 16.92
C LEU A 37 1.13 3.29 18.38
N ASP A 38 1.61 4.13 19.30
CA ASP A 38 1.31 4.08 20.73
C ASP A 38 -0.13 4.49 21.06
N GLU A 39 -0.75 5.32 20.23
CA GLU A 39 -2.15 5.72 20.35
C GLU A 39 -3.12 4.68 19.78
N TRP A 40 -2.63 3.69 19.02
CA TRP A 40 -3.47 2.75 18.28
C TRP A 40 -4.38 1.90 19.15
N GLU A 41 -3.82 1.27 20.19
CA GLU A 41 -4.50 0.24 20.99
C GLU A 41 -5.77 0.77 21.65
N ASP A 42 -5.75 2.01 22.13
CA ASP A 42 -6.86 2.66 22.84
C ASP A 42 -7.65 3.64 21.95
N SER A 43 -7.35 3.71 20.65
CA SER A 43 -8.00 4.66 19.75
C SER A 43 -9.42 4.26 19.38
N THR A 44 -10.31 5.25 19.27
CA THR A 44 -11.62 5.10 18.61
C THR A 44 -11.46 4.64 17.16
N THR A 45 -10.33 4.97 16.52
CA THR A 45 -9.94 4.51 15.19
C THR A 45 -9.80 2.99 15.12
N LYS A 46 -9.20 2.33 16.12
CA LYS A 46 -9.11 0.86 16.17
C LYS A 46 -10.48 0.21 16.30
N SER A 47 -11.37 0.78 17.12
CA SER A 47 -12.76 0.33 17.21
C SER A 47 -13.49 0.44 15.87
N LYS A 48 -13.33 1.57 15.15
CA LYS A 48 -13.87 1.74 13.78
C LYS A 48 -13.25 0.74 12.80
N ALA A 49 -11.92 0.62 12.78
CA ALA A 49 -11.23 -0.31 11.90
C ALA A 49 -11.66 -1.77 12.16
N THR A 50 -11.94 -2.13 13.41
CA THR A 50 -12.43 -3.47 13.77
C THR A 50 -13.82 -3.73 13.18
N SER A 51 -14.71 -2.73 13.17
CA SER A 51 -16.07 -2.88 12.65
C SER A 51 -16.16 -2.86 11.12
N VAL A 52 -15.32 -2.07 10.43
CA VAL A 52 -15.43 -1.87 8.97
C VAL A 52 -14.19 -2.23 8.14
N ALA A 53 -13.06 -2.53 8.77
CA ALA A 53 -11.77 -2.73 8.09
C ALA A 53 -10.93 -3.89 8.65
N TYR A 54 -11.59 -4.93 9.19
CA TYR A 54 -10.92 -6.14 9.70
C TYR A 54 -9.84 -5.84 10.77
N GLY A 55 -9.99 -4.75 11.51
CA GLY A 55 -9.02 -4.29 12.50
C GLY A 55 -7.72 -3.74 11.90
N LYS A 56 -7.74 -3.31 10.62
CA LYS A 56 -6.54 -2.89 9.89
C LYS A 56 -6.70 -1.50 9.25
N LEU A 57 -5.57 -0.86 9.02
CA LEU A 57 -5.40 0.34 8.21
C LEU A 57 -4.59 -0.01 6.94
N PRO A 58 -4.71 0.75 5.83
CA PRO A 58 -5.40 2.02 5.68
C PRO A 58 -6.92 1.89 5.50
N MET A 59 -7.62 2.96 5.85
CA MET A 59 -9.01 3.21 5.48
C MET A 59 -9.08 4.49 4.64
N LEU A 60 -9.73 4.43 3.48
CA LEU A 60 -10.06 5.62 2.69
C LEU A 60 -11.57 5.81 2.73
N GLU A 61 -12.03 6.93 3.28
CA GLU A 61 -13.44 7.31 3.25
C GLU A 61 -13.71 8.17 2.00
N VAL A 62 -14.73 7.80 1.23
CA VAL A 62 -15.17 8.48 0.00
C VAL A 62 -16.69 8.57 0.04
N ASP A 63 -17.24 9.78 0.05
CA ASP A 63 -18.69 10.02 0.11
C ASP A 63 -19.41 9.24 1.25
N GLY A 64 -18.77 9.16 2.42
CA GLY A 64 -19.27 8.44 3.58
C GLY A 64 -19.14 6.91 3.53
N LYS A 65 -18.54 6.35 2.47
CA LYS A 65 -18.24 4.92 2.34
C LYS A 65 -16.78 4.66 2.67
N VAL A 66 -16.50 3.56 3.38
CA VAL A 66 -15.13 3.19 3.75
C VAL A 66 -14.60 2.13 2.78
N LEU A 67 -13.47 2.42 2.14
CA LEU A 67 -12.68 1.49 1.36
C LEU A 67 -11.50 0.97 2.20
N THR A 68 -11.15 -0.30 1.99
CA THR A 68 -10.11 -1.02 2.72
C THR A 68 -9.24 -1.81 1.73
N GLN A 69 -8.13 -2.39 2.20
CA GLN A 69 -7.09 -3.03 1.39
C GLN A 69 -6.35 -2.04 0.48
N SER A 70 -5.10 -1.75 0.81
CA SER A 70 -4.32 -0.68 0.16
C SER A 70 -4.25 -0.83 -1.37
N VAL A 71 -4.02 -2.04 -1.89
CA VAL A 71 -3.92 -2.26 -3.35
C VAL A 71 -5.28 -2.06 -4.03
N ALA A 72 -6.37 -2.48 -3.40
CA ALA A 72 -7.72 -2.25 -3.94
C ALA A 72 -8.08 -0.76 -3.96
N ILE A 73 -7.68 0.00 -2.92
CA ILE A 73 -7.82 1.45 -2.88
C ILE A 73 -7.01 2.10 -4.01
N CYS A 74 -5.75 1.68 -4.21
CA CYS A 74 -4.92 2.18 -5.30
C CYS A 74 -5.56 1.89 -6.67
N ARG A 75 -6.11 0.70 -6.90
CA ARG A 75 -6.81 0.35 -8.14
C ARG A 75 -8.04 1.24 -8.36
N PHE A 76 -8.82 1.51 -7.30
CA PHE A 76 -9.97 2.42 -7.37
C PHE A 76 -9.57 3.84 -7.78
N LEU A 77 -8.50 4.38 -7.17
CA LEU A 77 -8.00 5.72 -7.50
C LEU A 77 -7.31 5.76 -8.86
N GLY A 78 -6.55 4.72 -9.23
CA GLY A 78 -5.93 4.57 -10.55
C GLY A 78 -6.97 4.60 -11.67
N LYS A 79 -8.11 3.94 -11.47
CA LYS A 79 -9.26 4.04 -12.38
C LYS A 79 -9.81 5.46 -12.51
N LYS A 80 -9.95 6.20 -11.40
CA LYS A 80 -10.37 7.60 -11.44
C LYS A 80 -9.35 8.49 -12.14
N ALA A 81 -8.06 8.16 -12.01
CA ALA A 81 -6.94 8.89 -12.58
C ALA A 81 -6.67 8.59 -14.06
N GLY A 82 -7.41 7.66 -14.67
CA GLY A 82 -7.15 7.23 -16.05
C GLY A 82 -5.83 6.46 -16.20
N LEU A 83 -5.35 5.82 -15.12
CA LEU A 83 -4.10 5.05 -15.08
C LEU A 83 -4.31 3.53 -15.27
N MET A 84 -5.43 3.15 -15.86
CA MET A 84 -5.77 1.76 -16.15
C MET A 84 -5.41 1.43 -17.60
N GLY A 85 -5.22 0.14 -17.86
CA GLY A 85 -4.99 -0.37 -19.21
C GLY A 85 -6.19 -0.18 -20.12
N ALA A 86 -5.94 -0.24 -21.43
CA ALA A 86 -6.96 -0.11 -22.47
C ALA A 86 -7.93 -1.30 -22.50
N ASP A 87 -7.52 -2.46 -22.00
CA ASP A 87 -8.32 -3.68 -21.97
C ASP A 87 -8.07 -4.53 -20.70
N ASP A 88 -8.78 -5.65 -20.59
CA ASP A 88 -8.67 -6.57 -19.45
C ASP A 88 -7.27 -7.19 -19.33
N TRP A 89 -6.55 -7.34 -20.44
CA TRP A 89 -5.20 -7.91 -20.43
C TRP A 89 -4.20 -6.91 -19.84
N GLU A 90 -4.20 -5.66 -20.29
CA GLU A 90 -3.35 -4.63 -19.72
C GLU A 90 -3.69 -4.37 -18.25
N ASN A 91 -4.97 -4.39 -17.89
CA ASN A 91 -5.40 -4.26 -16.49
C ASN A 91 -4.88 -5.40 -15.60
N VAL A 92 -4.91 -6.65 -16.09
CA VAL A 92 -4.36 -7.76 -15.29
C VAL A 92 -2.84 -7.67 -15.17
N GLN A 93 -2.12 -7.13 -16.15
CA GLN A 93 -0.67 -6.88 -16.02
C GLN A 93 -0.37 -5.85 -14.91
N ILE A 94 -1.16 -4.78 -14.82
CA ILE A 94 -1.06 -3.77 -13.73
C ILE A 94 -1.32 -4.44 -12.37
N ASP A 95 -2.33 -5.29 -12.28
CA ASP A 95 -2.67 -6.00 -11.05
C ASP A 95 -1.58 -6.97 -10.62
N ILE A 96 -1.02 -7.74 -11.57
CA ILE A 96 0.07 -8.68 -11.31
C ILE A 96 1.27 -7.98 -10.69
N ILE A 97 1.73 -6.85 -11.26
CA ILE A 97 2.90 -6.15 -10.72
C ILE A 97 2.60 -5.51 -9.35
N ALA A 98 1.42 -4.90 -9.19
CA ALA A 98 1.00 -4.30 -7.93
C ALA A 98 0.92 -5.33 -6.79
N ASP A 99 0.33 -6.50 -7.05
CA ASP A 99 0.22 -7.59 -6.08
C ASP A 99 1.58 -8.24 -5.80
N THR A 100 2.44 -8.39 -6.83
CA THR A 100 3.81 -8.90 -6.64
C THR A 100 4.64 -7.97 -5.73
N ILE A 101 4.56 -6.66 -5.92
CA ILE A 101 5.19 -5.68 -5.03
C ILE A 101 4.62 -5.79 -3.61
N ALA A 102 3.29 -5.98 -3.49
CA ALA A 102 2.64 -6.15 -2.20
C ALA A 102 3.16 -7.38 -1.44
N ASP A 103 3.37 -8.50 -2.15
CA ASP A 103 3.90 -9.76 -1.61
C ASP A 103 5.34 -9.62 -1.11
N ILE A 104 6.24 -9.02 -1.91
CA ILE A 104 7.63 -8.77 -1.50
C ILE A 104 7.65 -7.90 -0.23
N ARG A 105 6.84 -6.85 -0.20
CA ARG A 105 6.75 -5.94 0.94
C ARG A 105 6.29 -6.63 2.22
N LEU A 106 5.54 -7.74 2.15
CA LEU A 106 5.15 -8.52 3.35
C LEU A 106 6.35 -9.12 4.09
N HIS A 107 7.53 -9.20 3.48
CA HIS A 107 8.76 -9.61 4.18
C HIS A 107 9.22 -8.55 5.19
N ILE A 108 9.09 -7.26 4.86
CA ILE A 108 9.57 -6.14 5.69
C ILE A 108 9.00 -6.17 7.11
N PRO A 109 7.68 -6.22 7.36
CA PRO A 109 7.17 -6.28 8.72
C PRO A 109 7.58 -7.58 9.43
N LYS A 110 7.68 -8.72 8.73
CA LYS A 110 8.13 -9.99 9.32
C LYS A 110 9.58 -9.92 9.81
N ILE A 111 10.42 -9.16 9.11
CA ILE A 111 11.82 -8.91 9.51
C ILE A 111 11.85 -7.89 10.65
N TYR A 112 11.21 -6.74 10.47
CA TYR A 112 11.27 -5.64 11.44
C TYR A 112 10.75 -6.03 12.83
N PHE A 113 9.66 -6.80 12.88
CA PHE A 113 9.04 -7.25 14.13
C PHE A 113 9.55 -8.63 14.62
N GLU A 114 10.58 -9.21 14.00
CA GLU A 114 11.22 -10.41 14.55
C GLU A 114 11.87 -10.06 15.89
N PRO A 115 11.52 -10.73 17.02
CA PRO A 115 12.07 -10.39 18.33
C PRO A 115 13.55 -10.76 18.50
N THR A 116 14.01 -11.83 17.85
CA THR A 116 15.37 -12.35 18.03
C THR A 116 16.33 -11.60 17.11
N GLU A 117 17.33 -10.93 17.67
CA GLU A 117 18.26 -10.10 16.89
C GLU A 117 19.01 -10.90 15.81
N ASP A 118 19.51 -12.08 16.14
CA ASP A 118 20.24 -12.93 15.19
C ASP A 118 19.34 -13.43 14.06
N LEU A 119 18.09 -13.82 14.37
CA LEU A 119 17.11 -14.19 13.34
C LEU A 119 16.71 -12.99 12.49
N ARG A 120 16.59 -11.79 13.09
CA ARG A 120 16.28 -10.55 12.36
C ARG A 120 17.39 -10.24 11.35
N LYS A 121 18.66 -10.31 11.79
CA LYS A 121 19.84 -10.12 10.92
C LYS A 121 19.86 -11.15 9.80
N SER A 122 19.75 -12.43 10.13
CA SER A 122 19.73 -13.52 9.14
C SER A 122 18.60 -13.38 8.11
N LYS A 123 17.37 -13.02 8.55
CA LYS A 123 16.24 -12.76 7.64
C LYS A 123 16.46 -11.53 6.78
N MET A 124 17.07 -10.48 7.32
CA MET A 124 17.43 -9.27 6.57
C MET A 124 18.49 -9.59 5.51
N ASP A 125 19.53 -10.36 5.88
CA ASP A 125 20.58 -10.77 4.95
C ASP A 125 20.02 -11.62 3.80
N ALA A 126 19.15 -12.59 4.09
CA ALA A 126 18.47 -13.36 3.04
C ALA A 126 17.56 -12.49 2.17
N PHE A 127 16.85 -11.52 2.77
CA PHE A 127 16.01 -10.60 2.01
C PHE A 127 16.82 -9.74 1.05
N ILE A 128 17.94 -9.17 1.51
CA ILE A 128 18.80 -8.28 0.72
C ILE A 128 19.60 -9.04 -0.33
N ASN A 129 20.15 -10.22 0.00
CA ASN A 129 21.08 -10.93 -0.88
C ASN A 129 20.41 -11.96 -1.79
N GLU A 130 19.17 -12.39 -1.49
CA GLU A 130 18.48 -13.40 -2.29
C GLU A 130 17.14 -12.87 -2.81
N THR A 131 16.26 -12.40 -1.93
CA THR A 131 14.89 -12.02 -2.32
C THR A 131 14.88 -10.78 -3.23
N ILE A 132 15.51 -9.69 -2.81
CA ILE A 132 15.53 -8.44 -3.57
C ILE A 132 16.15 -8.64 -4.96
N PRO A 133 17.36 -9.23 -5.12
CA PRO A 133 17.95 -9.44 -6.43
C PRO A 133 17.06 -10.27 -7.37
N TYR A 134 16.46 -11.35 -6.87
CA TYR A 134 15.57 -12.20 -7.66
C TYR A 134 14.37 -11.43 -8.24
N TYR A 135 13.69 -10.63 -7.42
CA TYR A 135 12.53 -9.87 -7.89
C TYR A 135 12.95 -8.68 -8.75
N PHE A 136 14.03 -7.99 -8.40
CA PHE A 136 14.46 -6.79 -9.12
C PHE A 136 15.00 -7.12 -10.51
N GLU A 137 15.65 -8.28 -10.69
CA GLU A 137 16.01 -8.76 -12.03
C GLU A 137 14.77 -8.92 -12.93
N LYS A 138 13.67 -9.45 -12.38
CA LYS A 138 12.41 -9.60 -13.11
C LYS A 138 11.73 -8.28 -13.38
N PHE A 139 11.73 -7.37 -12.42
CA PHE A 139 11.19 -6.02 -12.61
C PHE A 139 11.97 -5.23 -13.65
N ASP A 140 13.31 -5.32 -13.66
CA ASP A 140 14.14 -4.69 -14.67
C ASP A 140 13.86 -5.24 -16.07
N ALA A 141 13.61 -6.54 -16.20
CA ALA A 141 13.19 -7.14 -17.46
C ALA A 141 11.83 -6.60 -17.90
N GLN A 142 10.85 -6.56 -16.99
CA GLN A 142 9.51 -6.07 -17.28
C GLN A 142 9.50 -4.58 -17.67
N VAL A 143 10.27 -3.72 -16.99
CA VAL A 143 10.40 -2.29 -17.36
C VAL A 143 11.00 -2.13 -18.76
N LYS A 144 12.00 -2.94 -19.12
CA LYS A 144 12.58 -2.92 -20.48
C LYS A 144 11.55 -3.32 -21.54
N GLU A 145 10.75 -4.34 -21.27
CA GLU A 145 9.66 -4.79 -22.16
C GLU A 145 8.58 -3.72 -22.34
N ASN A 146 8.35 -2.88 -21.33
CA ASN A 146 7.40 -1.77 -21.36
C ASN A 146 8.01 -0.43 -21.83
N GLY A 147 9.16 -0.47 -22.52
CA GLY A 147 9.76 0.72 -23.14
C GLY A 147 10.46 1.66 -22.15
N GLY A 148 10.82 1.18 -20.96
CA GLY A 148 11.46 1.97 -19.91
C GLY A 148 10.50 2.67 -18.95
N TYR A 149 9.21 2.33 -19.01
CA TYR A 149 8.16 2.77 -18.09
C TYR A 149 7.75 1.64 -17.14
#